data_AF-A0A9E5NTG0-F1
#
_entry.id   AF-A0A9E5NTG0-F1
#
_cell.length_a   1.000
_cell.length_b   1.000
_cell.length_c   1.000
_cell.angle_alpha   90.00
_cell.angle_beta   90.00
_cell.angle_gamma   90.00
#
_symmetry.space_group_name_H-M   'P 1'
#
loop_
_entity.id
_entity.type
_entity.pdbx_description
1 polymer ?
#
loop_
_entity_poly.entity_id
_entity_poly.type
_entity_poly.pdbx_seq_one_letter_code
_entity_poly.pdbx_strand_id
1 'polypeptide(L)'
;MVNHSIAHQLLDDRDDEAGQWIIVYDFIENKPNPNFWANLKRVSETHGGSLIQYSVYKTGSLREAKAVKGLVKHYGGEAIVFRCVESNI
;
A
#
# COMPACT_ATOMS: atom_id res chain seq x y z
N MET A 1 26.20 -6.13 -4.24
CA MET A 1 24.93 -6.18 -3.49
C MET A 1 23.93 -5.31 -4.22
N VAL A 2 22.90 -5.92 -4.83
CA VAL A 2 21.80 -5.15 -5.42
C VAL A 2 20.96 -4.61 -4.26
N ASN A 3 20.96 -3.29 -4.08
CA ASN A 3 20.23 -2.64 -3.01
C ASN A 3 18.74 -2.61 -3.39
N HIS A 4 18.00 -3.68 -3.08
CA HIS A 4 16.57 -3.73 -3.35
C HIS A 4 15.85 -2.69 -2.50
N SER A 5 15.01 -1.86 -3.13
CA SER A 5 14.18 -0.90 -2.42
C SER A 5 13.27 -1.62 -1.42
N ILE A 6 12.91 -0.95 -0.33
CA ILE A 6 12.02 -1.53 0.69
C ILE A 6 10.67 -1.99 0.11
N ALA A 7 10.21 -1.34 -0.97
CA ALA A 7 9.04 -1.76 -1.73
C ALA A 7 9.18 -3.19 -2.28
N HIS A 8 10.34 -3.54 -2.84
CA HIS A 8 10.58 -4.90 -3.34
C HIS A 8 10.58 -5.93 -2.21
N GLN A 9 11.12 -5.58 -1.04
CA GLN A 9 11.17 -6.50 0.11
C GLN A 9 9.77 -6.83 0.67
N LEU A 10 8.81 -5.91 0.52
CA LEU A 10 7.45 -6.08 1.04
C LEU A 10 6.52 -6.88 0.11
N LEU A 11 6.97 -7.25 -1.09
CA LEU A 11 6.15 -7.89 -2.14
C LEU A 11 6.36 -9.41 -2.27
N ASP A 12 7.16 -10.05 -1.42
CA ASP A 12 7.58 -11.46 -1.60
C ASP A 12 6.67 -12.49 -0.90
N ASP A 13 5.39 -12.57 -1.29
CA ASP A 13 4.40 -13.51 -0.71
C ASP A 13 3.72 -14.35 -1.82
N ARG A 14 4.00 -15.67 -1.90
CA ARG A 14 3.72 -16.52 -3.10
C ARG A 14 2.24 -16.82 -3.40
N ASP A 15 1.34 -16.62 -2.44
CA ASP A 15 -0.12 -16.82 -2.60
C ASP A 15 -0.83 -15.47 -2.47
N ASP A 16 -0.96 -14.72 -3.57
CA ASP A 16 -1.65 -13.43 -3.57
C ASP A 16 -3.16 -13.62 -3.77
N GLU A 17 -3.94 -12.93 -2.95
CA GLU A 17 -5.39 -12.97 -3.01
C GLU A 17 -5.92 -11.81 -3.87
N ALA A 18 -6.55 -12.16 -4.99
CA ALA A 18 -7.22 -11.21 -5.86
C ALA A 18 -8.52 -10.70 -5.23
N GLY A 19 -8.78 -9.40 -5.39
CA GLY A 19 -9.98 -8.75 -4.88
C GLY A 19 -9.75 -7.26 -4.71
N GLN A 20 -10.81 -6.48 -4.54
CA GLN A 20 -10.64 -5.05 -4.31
C GLN A 20 -10.33 -4.78 -2.84
N TRP A 21 -9.21 -4.10 -2.59
CA TRP A 21 -8.73 -3.73 -1.26
C TRP A 21 -8.60 -2.21 -1.15
N ILE A 22 -8.94 -1.68 0.01
CA ILE A 22 -8.77 -0.27 0.37
C ILE A 22 -7.84 -0.18 1.58
N ILE A 23 -6.87 0.71 1.48
CA ILE A 23 -5.92 1.00 2.55
C ILE A 23 -6.17 2.44 2.95
N VAL A 24 -6.58 2.65 4.20
CA VAL A 24 -6.71 3.98 4.81
C VAL A 24 -5.53 4.17 5.74
N TYR A 25 -4.83 5.29 5.60
CA TYR A 25 -3.64 5.56 6.40
C TYR A 25 -3.59 6.99 6.93
N ASP A 26 -2.90 7.16 8.05
CA ASP A 26 -2.64 8.46 8.65
C ASP A 26 -1.22 8.54 9.20
N PHE A 27 -0.65 9.74 9.19
CA PHE A 27 0.67 10.02 9.76
C PHE A 27 0.48 10.94 10.97
N ILE A 28 0.18 10.32 12.12
CA ILE A 28 -0.32 10.98 13.33
C ILE A 28 0.66 12.03 13.88
N GLU A 29 1.96 11.69 13.94
CA GLU A 29 2.95 12.53 14.62
C GLU A 29 3.71 13.46 13.67
N ASN A 30 3.76 13.14 12.37
CA ASN A 30 4.64 13.82 11.41
C ASN A 30 4.02 13.87 10.02
N LYS A 31 4.41 14.86 9.21
CA LYS A 31 4.05 14.84 7.78
C LYS A 31 4.77 13.68 7.07
N PRO A 32 4.13 13.01 6.10
CA PRO A 32 4.77 11.95 5.35
C PRO A 32 6.02 12.46 4.62
N ASN A 33 7.13 11.75 4.79
CA ASN A 33 8.40 12.05 4.11
C ASN A 33 8.20 12.04 2.58
N PRO A 34 8.79 12.96 1.79
CA PRO A 34 8.68 12.92 0.32
C PRO A 34 9.03 11.57 -0.31
N ASN A 35 9.95 10.82 0.29
CA ASN A 35 10.33 9.47 -0.15
C ASN A 35 9.20 8.44 -0.01
N PHE A 36 8.22 8.67 0.88
CA PHE A 36 7.02 7.85 0.97
C PHE A 36 6.26 7.86 -0.36
N TRP A 37 5.97 9.04 -0.91
CA TRP A 37 5.25 9.17 -2.17
C TRP A 37 6.00 8.56 -3.35
N ALA A 38 7.33 8.73 -3.40
CA ALA A 38 8.16 8.12 -4.42
C ALA A 38 8.12 6.58 -4.35
N ASN A 39 8.14 6.00 -3.15
CA ASN A 39 8.06 4.55 -2.97
C ASN A 39 6.64 4.02 -3.20
N LEU A 40 5.61 4.75 -2.80
CA LEU A 40 4.22 4.40 -3.06
C LEU A 40 3.94 4.34 -4.57
N LYS A 41 4.50 5.30 -5.33
CA LYS A 41 4.43 5.29 -6.81
C LYS A 41 5.05 4.03 -7.42
N ARG A 42 6.23 3.60 -6.91
CA ARG A 42 6.88 2.36 -7.38
C ARG A 42 6.05 1.12 -7.09
N VAL A 43 5.39 1.08 -5.94
CA VAL A 43 4.44 -0.01 -5.60
C VAL A 43 3.29 -0.01 -6.62
N SER A 44 2.63 1.14 -6.84
CA SER A 44 1.52 1.23 -7.80
C SER A 44 1.88 0.87 -9.22
N GLU A 45 3.07 1.24 -9.70
CA GLU A 45 3.51 0.95 -11.07
C GLU A 45 3.71 -0.55 -11.31
N THR A 46 3.90 -1.34 -10.24
CA THR A 46 4.13 -2.78 -10.32
C THR A 46 2.82 -3.58 -10.39
N HIS A 47 1.76 -3.14 -9.70
CA HIS A 47 0.54 -3.93 -9.49
C HIS A 47 -0.76 -3.23 -9.90
N GLY A 48 -0.70 -1.97 -10.36
CA GLY A 48 -1.83 -1.22 -10.89
C GLY A 48 -2.74 -0.59 -9.83
N GLY A 49 -2.34 -0.60 -8.55
CA GLY A 49 -3.02 0.15 -7.50
C GLY A 49 -2.90 1.67 -7.69
N SER A 50 -3.73 2.43 -7.00
CA SER A 50 -3.72 3.90 -7.09
C SER A 50 -4.27 4.58 -5.84
N LEU A 51 -3.89 5.85 -5.65
CA LEU A 51 -4.53 6.71 -4.67
C LEU A 51 -5.90 7.15 -5.17
N ILE A 52 -6.91 6.98 -4.33
CA ILE A 52 -8.27 7.50 -4.58
C ILE A 52 -8.56 8.76 -3.74
N GLN A 53 -7.83 8.94 -2.63
CA GLN A 53 -7.76 10.17 -1.84
C GLN A 53 -6.34 10.31 -1.26
N TYR A 54 -5.99 11.47 -0.70
CA TYR A 54 -4.64 11.74 -0.16
C TYR A 54 -4.17 10.68 0.87
N SER A 55 -5.10 10.19 1.68
CA SER A 55 -4.88 9.21 2.74
C SER A 55 -5.55 7.86 2.47
N VAL A 56 -5.93 7.60 1.21
CA VAL A 56 -6.65 6.39 0.81
C VAL A 56 -6.10 5.82 -0.48
N TYR A 57 -5.65 4.57 -0.42
CA TYR A 57 -5.11 3.81 -1.53
C TYR A 57 -6.04 2.63 -1.87
N LYS A 58 -6.13 2.27 -3.15
CA LYS A 58 -6.93 1.17 -3.68
C LYS A 58 -6.05 0.24 -4.51
N THR A 59 -6.26 -1.07 -4.37
CA THR A 59 -5.59 -2.10 -5.21
C THR A 59 -6.48 -3.32 -5.43
N GLY A 60 -6.17 -4.09 -6.48
CA GLY A 60 -6.73 -5.42 -6.75
C GLY A 60 -6.00 -6.59 -6.08
N SER A 61 -4.93 -6.32 -5.31
CA SER A 61 -4.00 -7.32 -4.77
C SER A 61 -3.85 -7.18 -3.25
N LEU A 62 -4.03 -8.28 -2.51
CA LEU A 62 -3.77 -8.30 -1.07
C LEU A 62 -2.29 -8.06 -0.76
N ARG A 63 -1.40 -8.61 -1.58
CA ARG A 63 0.05 -8.39 -1.48
C ARG A 63 0.39 -6.91 -1.61
N GLU A 64 -0.14 -6.22 -2.60
CA GLU A 64 0.06 -4.78 -2.74
C GLU A 64 -0.52 -4.03 -1.52
N ALA A 65 -1.71 -4.43 -1.03
CA ALA A 65 -2.31 -3.80 0.14
C ALA A 65 -1.44 -3.98 1.41
N LYS A 66 -0.87 -5.17 1.63
CA LYS A 66 0.10 -5.45 2.69
C LYS A 66 1.37 -4.62 2.51
N ALA A 67 1.87 -4.49 1.28
CA ALA A 67 3.07 -3.71 1.00
C ALA A 67 2.86 -2.21 1.28
N VAL A 68 1.72 -1.64 0.89
CA VAL A 68 1.37 -0.25 1.23
C VAL A 68 1.26 -0.07 2.74
N LYS A 69 0.61 -1.01 3.46
CA LYS A 69 0.55 -0.98 4.93
C LYS A 69 1.94 -1.00 5.56
N GLY A 70 2.83 -1.87 5.09
CA GLY A 70 4.22 -1.96 5.56
C GLY A 70 5.01 -0.68 5.27
N LEU A 71 4.79 -0.08 4.09
CA LEU A 71 5.41 1.18 3.70
C LEU A 71 4.96 2.33 4.61
N VAL A 72 3.66 2.47 4.86
CA VAL A 72 3.12 3.48 5.78
C VAL A 72 3.77 3.33 7.17
N LYS A 73 3.79 2.12 7.71
CA LYS A 73 4.41 1.82 9.01
C LYS A 73 5.89 2.19 9.04
N HIS A 74 6.64 1.88 7.98
CA HIS A 74 8.06 2.22 7.88
C HIS A 74 8.31 3.73 7.98
N TYR A 75 7.42 4.54 7.43
CA TYR A 75 7.50 6.01 7.49
C TYR A 75 6.81 6.62 8.72
N GLY A 76 6.46 5.81 9.72
CA GLY A 76 5.89 6.28 11.00
C GLY A 76 4.39 6.59 10.96
N GLY A 77 3.67 6.10 9.95
CA GLY A 77 2.21 6.19 9.90
C GLY A 77 1.52 4.91 10.39
N GLU A 78 0.21 4.99 10.52
CA GLU A 78 -0.66 3.85 10.77
C GLU A 78 -1.57 3.60 9.56
N ALA A 79 -1.89 2.33 9.31
CA ALA A 79 -2.74 1.95 8.20
C ALA A 79 -3.66 0.77 8.54
N ILE A 80 -4.91 0.88 8.10
CA ILE A 80 -5.94 -0.16 8.17
C ILE A 80 -6.23 -0.63 6.75
N VAL A 81 -6.36 -1.95 6.58
CA VAL A 81 -6.63 -2.60 5.29
C VAL A 81 -8.03 -3.20 5.36
N PHE A 82 -8.86 -2.86 4.38
CA PHE A 82 -10.22 -3.34 4.22
C PHE A 82 -10.33 -4.14 2.92
N ARG A 83 -11.06 -5.25 2.96
CA ARG A 83 -11.54 -5.92 1.75
C ARG A 83 -12.86 -5.30 1.34
N CYS A 84 -12.98 -4.86 0.09
CA CYS A 84 -14.26 -4.50 -0.48
C CYS A 84 -15.03 -5.75 -0.85
N VAL A 85 -16.28 -5.83 -0.40
CA VAL A 85 -17.26 -6.82 -0.84
C VAL A 85 -18.37 -6.08 -1.57
N GLU A 86 -18.73 -6.55 -2.76
CA GLU A 86 -19.89 -6.01 -3.45
C GLU A 86 -21.14 -6.36 -2.63
N SER A 87 -21.95 -5.35 -2.34
CA SER A 87 -23.29 -5.55 -1.81
C SER A 87 -24.27 -5.26 -2.93
N ASN A 88 -25.10 -6.24 -3.29
CA ASN A 88 -26.26 -6.00 -4.12
C ASN A 88 -27.26 -5.22 -3.27
N ILE A 89 -27.26 -3.89 -3.42
CA ILE A 89 -28.26 -2.98 -2.84
C ILE A 89 -29.43 -2.88 -3.82
#